data_AF-A0A969BVN0-F1
#
_entry.id   AF-A0A969BVN0-F1
#
_cell.length_a   1.000
_cell.length_b   1.000
_cell.length_c   1.000
_cell.angle_alpha   90.00
_cell.angle_beta   90.00
_cell.angle_gamma   90.00
#
_symmetry.space_group_name_H-M   'P 1'
#
loop_
_entity.id
_entity.type
_entity.pdbx_description
1 polymer ?
#
loop_
_entity_poly.entity_id
_entity_poly.type
_entity_poly.pdbx_seq_one_letter_code
_entity_poly.pdbx_strand_id
1 'polypeptide(L)'
;MTINAGFIPIPFKGRELYVPQVGVGRLVETPADILQQVNAFLAQPVFVPTSALVTGYDFLIDQARIVSNTFGSYGVSGIDRLIDNAWTANAFRAQFFGPANARGLNSLNSHFAHNRFFPNDPNDVFASEVLTAATNFNNSLMFSVGCHSGLNVPDAFFPGNPSLATDWPQAFARRGAAFVGNTGFAYGDSELLLYSKKLMVNFATQLGTIGEPPTTGRALMLAKQQYYNGLAAGSFGNYDEKVLGIMTLYGLPMQKVRLPNQPPAPVPPAQSQTYFNLPYTFQSNPISIGAGSYDTVNGTSDVSASGGKPVLPVQTIKLDTGNDIAHGVLWLGGSFADTPNFVSAVSQVVTDQVYSTARPAFPFDQFFPGSVASVNRFLTIDGDINQQLVVVPAQFRADPNSGSPTTGLLRRYTALELQVLTAPKAQADFASPVIHAVEVISSPTQLAFRVRVSDDSLAISRTVVLYAGTGDTAWRAPS
;
A
#
# COMPACT_ATOMS: atom_id res chain seq x y z
N MET A 1 -19.45 -7.05 -1.88
CA MET A 1 -18.98 -7.76 -0.67
C MET A 1 -17.47 -7.64 -0.62
N THR A 2 -16.92 -7.12 0.47
CA THR A 2 -15.48 -6.99 0.73
C THR A 2 -14.89 -8.38 1.00
N ILE A 3 -13.81 -8.78 0.32
CA ILE A 3 -13.18 -10.09 0.53
C ILE A 3 -11.80 -9.90 1.18
N ASN A 4 -11.80 -9.89 2.51
CA ASN A 4 -10.60 -10.06 3.33
C ASN A 4 -10.81 -11.32 4.19
N ALA A 5 -10.23 -12.44 3.75
CA ALA A 5 -10.31 -13.70 4.49
C ALA A 5 -9.27 -13.72 5.62
N GLY A 6 -9.55 -12.97 6.68
CA GLY A 6 -8.83 -13.05 7.95
C GLY A 6 -9.66 -13.79 8.99
N PHE A 7 -9.00 -14.54 9.86
CA PHE A 7 -9.63 -15.27 10.97
C PHE A 7 -9.17 -14.76 12.33
N ILE A 8 -8.14 -13.92 12.36
CA ILE A 8 -7.57 -13.33 13.57
C ILE A 8 -7.80 -11.81 13.50
N PRO A 9 -8.78 -11.28 14.25
CA PRO A 9 -9.08 -9.86 14.22
C PRO A 9 -7.99 -9.05 14.95
N ILE A 10 -7.76 -7.83 14.47
CA ILE A 10 -6.95 -6.82 15.14
C ILE A 10 -7.87 -5.68 15.57
N PRO A 11 -7.76 -5.14 16.80
CA PRO A 11 -8.53 -3.98 17.22
C PRO A 11 -8.28 -2.77 16.31
N PHE A 12 -9.35 -2.16 15.81
CA PHE A 12 -9.29 -0.96 15.00
C PHE A 12 -10.54 -0.11 15.19
N LYS A 13 -10.40 1.10 15.72
CA LYS A 13 -11.50 2.07 15.92
C LYS A 13 -12.74 1.48 16.63
N GLY A 14 -12.52 0.72 17.71
CA GLY A 14 -13.60 0.12 18.50
C GLY A 14 -14.30 -1.07 17.83
N ARG A 15 -13.73 -1.62 16.76
CA ARG A 15 -14.21 -2.83 16.08
C ARG A 15 -13.04 -3.69 15.62
N GLU A 16 -13.36 -4.77 14.92
CA GLU A 16 -12.40 -5.69 14.35
C GLU A 16 -11.97 -5.26 12.95
N LEU A 17 -10.67 -5.39 12.67
CA LEU A 17 -10.07 -5.34 11.35
C LEU A 17 -9.51 -6.71 11.01
N TYR A 18 -9.78 -7.18 9.80
CA TYR A 18 -9.31 -8.47 9.31
C TYR A 18 -8.25 -8.27 8.22
N VAL A 19 -7.00 -8.58 8.56
CA VAL A 19 -5.92 -8.69 7.58
C VAL A 19 -6.00 -10.09 6.96
N PRO A 20 -5.95 -10.24 5.62
CA PRO A 20 -6.08 -11.55 4.97
C PRO A 20 -5.02 -12.55 5.45
N GLN A 21 -5.44 -13.77 5.76
CA GLN A 21 -4.57 -14.87 6.18
C GLN A 21 -4.53 -16.02 5.17
N VAL A 22 -5.50 -16.07 4.25
CA VAL A 22 -5.54 -17.04 3.15
C VAL A 22 -5.79 -16.32 1.82
N GLY A 23 -5.25 -16.91 0.74
CA GLY A 23 -5.53 -16.46 -0.62
C GLY A 23 -6.94 -16.88 -1.05
N VAL A 24 -7.78 -15.92 -1.41
CA VAL A 24 -9.16 -16.16 -1.86
C VAL A 24 -9.37 -15.61 -3.25
N GLY A 25 -10.15 -16.34 -4.06
CA GLY A 25 -10.61 -15.94 -5.37
C GLY A 25 -12.10 -16.25 -5.50
N ARG A 26 -12.79 -15.47 -6.32
CA ARG A 26 -14.23 -15.58 -6.56
C ARG A 26 -14.48 -16.13 -7.96
N LEU A 27 -15.37 -17.11 -8.08
CA LEU A 27 -15.84 -17.61 -9.38
C LEU A 27 -17.20 -16.99 -9.68
N VAL A 28 -17.35 -16.45 -10.89
CA VAL A 28 -18.56 -15.76 -11.36
C VAL A 28 -18.79 -16.08 -12.84
N GLU A 29 -19.98 -15.93 -13.41
CA GLU A 29 -21.26 -15.63 -12.74
C GLU A 29 -22.21 -16.83 -12.83
N THR A 30 -22.25 -17.49 -13.99
CA THR A 30 -23.10 -18.65 -14.22
C THR A 30 -22.32 -19.97 -14.03
N PRO A 31 -23.00 -21.12 -13.86
CA PRO A 31 -22.33 -22.42 -13.80
C PRO A 31 -21.42 -22.70 -15.00
N ALA A 32 -21.78 -22.25 -16.20
CA ALA A 32 -20.96 -22.44 -17.41
C ALA A 32 -19.67 -21.62 -17.36
N ASP A 33 -19.75 -20.36 -16.90
CA ASP A 33 -18.57 -19.48 -16.74
C ASP A 33 -17.62 -20.03 -15.68
N ILE A 34 -18.17 -20.53 -14.57
CA ILE A 34 -17.41 -21.18 -13.49
C ILE A 34 -16.69 -22.42 -14.03
N LEU A 35 -17.39 -23.28 -14.78
CA LEU A 35 -16.77 -24.45 -15.41
C LEU A 35 -15.67 -24.06 -16.40
N GLN A 36 -15.84 -22.98 -17.16
CA GLN A 36 -14.79 -22.49 -18.06
C GLN A 36 -13.52 -22.10 -17.29
N GLN A 37 -13.63 -21.38 -16.17
CA GLN A 37 -12.47 -21.03 -15.34
C GLN A 37 -11.81 -22.27 -14.73
N VAL A 38 -12.61 -23.23 -14.25
CA VAL A 38 -12.07 -24.50 -13.71
C VAL A 38 -11.35 -25.29 -14.79
N ASN A 39 -11.93 -25.41 -15.99
CA ASN A 39 -11.32 -26.13 -17.10
C ASN A 39 -10.01 -25.47 -17.57
N ALA A 40 -9.96 -24.13 -17.65
CA ALA A 40 -8.75 -23.39 -17.97
C ALA A 40 -7.64 -23.66 -16.93
N PHE A 41 -7.97 -23.58 -15.63
CA PHE A 41 -7.05 -23.91 -14.55
C PHE A 41 -6.56 -25.36 -14.61
N LEU A 42 -7.45 -26.33 -14.81
CA LEU A 42 -7.07 -27.75 -14.89
C LEU A 42 -6.18 -28.05 -16.10
N ALA A 43 -6.37 -27.35 -17.22
CA ALA A 43 -5.53 -27.47 -18.39
C ALA A 43 -4.12 -26.89 -18.18
N GLN A 44 -4.00 -25.82 -17.38
CA GLN A 44 -2.71 -25.17 -17.12
C GLN A 44 -2.63 -24.58 -15.69
N PRO A 45 -2.45 -25.41 -14.65
CA PRO A 45 -2.43 -24.96 -13.25
C PRO A 45 -1.20 -24.10 -12.90
N VAL A 46 -0.17 -24.15 -13.77
CA VAL A 46 1.00 -23.29 -13.75
C VAL A 46 1.15 -22.65 -15.13
N PHE A 47 1.02 -21.33 -15.23
CA PHE A 47 1.31 -20.62 -16.49
C PHE A 47 2.61 -19.83 -16.38
N VAL A 48 3.33 -19.74 -17.52
CA VAL A 48 4.67 -19.16 -17.62
C VAL A 48 4.61 -17.94 -18.54
N PRO A 49 4.25 -16.75 -18.03
CA PRO A 49 4.08 -15.59 -18.90
C PRO A 49 5.44 -15.04 -19.35
N THR A 50 5.65 -14.91 -20.65
CA THR A 50 6.83 -14.28 -21.26
C THR A 50 6.52 -12.91 -21.87
N SER A 51 5.24 -12.51 -21.84
CA SER A 51 4.75 -11.26 -22.41
C SER A 51 3.80 -10.55 -21.44
N ALA A 52 3.76 -9.22 -21.55
CA ALA A 52 2.88 -8.38 -20.76
C ALA A 52 2.32 -7.20 -21.55
N LEU A 53 1.14 -6.72 -21.17
CA LEU A 53 0.63 -5.41 -21.52
C LEU A 53 0.53 -4.57 -20.23
N VAL A 54 1.07 -3.35 -20.27
CA VAL A 54 0.95 -2.41 -19.17
C VAL A 54 0.41 -1.09 -19.68
N THR A 55 -0.74 -0.66 -19.13
CA THR A 55 -1.36 0.62 -19.46
C THR A 55 -1.31 1.57 -18.26
N GLY A 56 -1.29 2.87 -18.53
CA GLY A 56 -1.43 3.93 -17.54
C GLY A 56 -1.36 5.31 -18.19
N TYR A 57 -2.22 6.23 -17.76
CA TYR A 57 -2.15 7.65 -18.08
C TYR A 57 -2.50 8.47 -16.83
N ASP A 58 -2.29 9.77 -16.89
CA ASP A 58 -2.51 10.70 -15.78
C ASP A 58 -1.80 10.22 -14.50
N PHE A 59 -2.46 10.25 -13.34
CA PHE A 59 -1.92 9.86 -12.04
C PHE A 59 -1.54 8.37 -11.93
N LEU A 60 -1.79 7.55 -12.96
CA LEU A 60 -1.46 6.12 -12.99
C LEU A 60 -0.10 5.82 -13.67
N ILE A 61 0.54 6.82 -14.30
CA ILE A 61 1.79 6.65 -15.04
C ILE A 61 2.92 6.13 -14.15
N ASP A 62 3.05 6.66 -12.92
CA ASP A 62 4.08 6.27 -11.96
C ASP A 62 3.99 4.77 -11.63
N GLN A 63 2.80 4.30 -11.27
CA GLN A 63 2.54 2.90 -10.96
C GLN A 63 2.76 2.00 -12.17
N ALA A 64 2.28 2.39 -13.35
CA ALA A 64 2.43 1.62 -14.57
C ALA A 64 3.91 1.42 -14.93
N ARG A 65 4.74 2.48 -14.79
CA ARG A 65 6.19 2.38 -14.99
C ARG A 65 6.84 1.40 -14.01
N ILE A 66 6.48 1.45 -12.74
CA ILE A 66 7.02 0.55 -11.71
C ILE A 66 6.64 -0.91 -12.01
N VAL A 67 5.39 -1.18 -12.37
CA VAL A 67 4.95 -2.54 -12.75
C VAL A 67 5.66 -3.04 -14.00
N SER A 68 5.78 -2.21 -15.04
CA SER A 68 6.54 -2.55 -16.25
C SER A 68 7.99 -2.92 -15.94
N ASN A 69 8.66 -2.12 -15.11
CA ASN A 69 10.05 -2.37 -14.72
C ASN A 69 10.18 -3.65 -13.88
N THR A 70 9.20 -3.91 -13.01
CA THR A 70 9.11 -5.13 -12.20
C THR A 70 8.96 -6.37 -13.08
N PHE A 71 8.11 -6.33 -14.10
CA PHE A 71 8.01 -7.44 -15.06
C PHE A 71 9.30 -7.64 -15.86
N GLY A 72 9.96 -6.56 -16.26
CA GLY A 72 11.26 -6.62 -16.93
C GLY A 72 12.35 -7.26 -16.06
N SER A 73 12.40 -6.93 -14.76
CA SER A 73 13.37 -7.54 -13.84
C SER A 73 13.11 -9.03 -13.59
N TYR A 74 11.85 -9.46 -13.71
CA TYR A 74 11.46 -10.88 -13.73
C TYR A 74 11.61 -11.56 -15.09
N GLY A 75 12.31 -10.93 -16.05
CA GLY A 75 12.68 -11.56 -17.32
C GLY A 75 11.54 -11.67 -18.33
N VAL A 76 10.42 -10.97 -18.11
CA VAL A 76 9.36 -10.84 -19.12
C VAL A 76 9.90 -9.94 -20.25
N SER A 77 10.11 -10.51 -21.43
CA SER A 77 10.78 -9.82 -22.55
C SER A 77 9.80 -9.11 -23.50
N GLY A 78 8.59 -9.64 -23.68
CA GLY A 78 7.57 -9.07 -24.57
C GLY A 78 6.62 -8.11 -23.85
N ILE A 79 7.11 -6.94 -23.42
CA ILE A 79 6.29 -5.95 -22.67
C ILE A 79 5.82 -4.82 -23.59
N ASP A 80 4.53 -4.82 -23.93
CA ASP A 80 3.87 -3.70 -24.58
C ASP A 80 3.47 -2.65 -23.56
N ARG A 81 3.74 -1.39 -23.90
CA ARG A 81 3.58 -0.24 -22.99
C ARG A 81 2.69 0.80 -23.63
N LEU A 82 1.58 1.10 -22.97
CA LEU A 82 0.74 2.26 -23.23
C LEU A 82 0.79 3.14 -21.97
N ILE A 83 1.94 3.81 -21.76
CA ILE A 83 2.27 4.50 -20.50
C ILE A 83 2.63 5.96 -20.75
N ASP A 84 1.62 6.74 -21.13
CA ASP A 84 1.69 8.17 -21.42
C ASP A 84 0.28 8.75 -21.50
N ASN A 85 0.17 10.06 -21.76
CA ASN A 85 -1.09 10.78 -21.94
C ASN A 85 -1.48 10.92 -23.44
N ALA A 86 -1.08 9.98 -24.31
CA ALA A 86 -1.31 10.07 -25.76
C ALA A 86 -1.97 8.81 -26.35
N TRP A 87 -1.85 7.65 -25.71
CA TRP A 87 -2.45 6.42 -26.23
C TRP A 87 -3.99 6.45 -26.22
N THR A 88 -4.59 5.84 -27.24
CA THR A 88 -6.04 5.88 -27.52
C THR A 88 -6.69 4.51 -27.40
N ALA A 89 -8.02 4.46 -27.50
CA ALA A 89 -8.76 3.21 -27.60
C ALA A 89 -8.29 2.30 -28.73
N ASN A 90 -7.93 2.87 -29.87
CA ASN A 90 -7.44 2.10 -31.01
C ASN A 90 -6.07 1.46 -30.71
N ALA A 91 -5.18 2.20 -30.03
CA ALA A 91 -3.90 1.63 -29.57
C ALA A 91 -4.15 0.50 -28.56
N PHE A 92 -5.07 0.69 -27.61
CA PHE A 92 -5.47 -0.35 -26.66
C PHE A 92 -6.01 -1.60 -27.37
N ARG A 93 -7.01 -1.45 -28.24
CA ARG A 93 -7.62 -2.56 -28.98
C ARG A 93 -6.59 -3.31 -29.83
N ALA A 94 -5.69 -2.60 -30.50
CA ALA A 94 -4.63 -3.21 -31.29
C ALA A 94 -3.69 -4.07 -30.44
N GLN A 95 -3.34 -3.62 -29.22
CA GLN A 95 -2.43 -4.36 -28.35
C GLN A 95 -3.13 -5.48 -27.55
N PHE A 96 -4.38 -5.26 -27.13
CA PHE A 96 -5.11 -6.18 -26.26
C PHE A 96 -5.93 -7.23 -27.02
N PHE A 97 -6.60 -6.84 -28.11
CA PHE A 97 -7.45 -7.72 -28.94
C PHE A 97 -6.86 -8.09 -30.30
N GLY A 98 -5.80 -7.40 -30.74
CA GLY A 98 -5.12 -7.71 -32.00
C GLY A 98 -4.34 -9.04 -31.99
N PRO A 99 -3.63 -9.40 -30.91
CA PRO A 99 -2.89 -10.66 -30.85
C PRO A 99 -3.79 -11.89 -30.85
N ALA A 100 -3.30 -12.99 -31.44
CA ALA A 100 -4.00 -14.28 -31.40
C ALA A 100 -4.12 -14.87 -29.98
N ASN A 101 -3.12 -14.62 -29.13
CA ASN A 101 -3.14 -14.95 -27.70
C ASN A 101 -2.92 -13.68 -26.89
N ALA A 102 -3.68 -13.53 -25.81
CA ALA A 102 -3.50 -12.44 -24.87
C ALA A 102 -2.08 -12.45 -24.31
N ARG A 103 -1.60 -11.27 -23.87
CA ARG A 103 -0.37 -11.22 -23.07
C ARG A 103 -0.57 -12.01 -21.80
N GLY A 104 0.48 -12.66 -21.31
CA GLY A 104 0.38 -13.48 -20.11
C GLY A 104 0.05 -12.68 -18.84
N LEU A 105 0.59 -11.46 -18.74
CA LEU A 105 0.30 -10.51 -17.68
C LEU A 105 -0.29 -9.21 -18.26
N ASN A 106 -1.38 -8.71 -17.70
CA ASN A 106 -2.05 -7.50 -18.19
C ASN A 106 -2.33 -6.57 -17.02
N SER A 107 -1.51 -5.52 -16.86
CA SER A 107 -1.74 -4.44 -15.90
C SER A 107 -2.54 -3.34 -16.59
N LEU A 108 -3.87 -3.42 -16.50
CA LEU A 108 -4.83 -2.58 -17.22
C LEU A 108 -5.20 -1.36 -16.36
N ASN A 109 -4.31 -0.37 -16.23
CA ASN A 109 -4.59 0.84 -15.44
C ASN A 109 -5.12 1.97 -16.32
N SER A 110 -6.31 2.47 -15.95
CA SER A 110 -7.08 3.53 -16.59
C SER A 110 -8.25 3.90 -15.64
N HIS A 111 -9.12 4.85 -15.99
CA HIS A 111 -10.45 4.93 -15.37
C HIS A 111 -11.31 3.75 -15.83
N PHE A 112 -12.29 3.36 -15.01
CA PHE A 112 -13.14 2.20 -15.28
C PHE A 112 -14.57 2.42 -14.81
N ALA A 113 -15.48 1.70 -15.45
CA ALA A 113 -16.79 1.35 -14.92
C ALA A 113 -16.83 -0.19 -14.87
N HIS A 114 -17.91 -0.77 -14.32
CA HIS A 114 -18.04 -2.23 -14.27
C HIS A 114 -17.94 -2.88 -15.67
N ASN A 115 -18.40 -2.19 -16.71
CA ASN A 115 -18.49 -2.66 -18.08
C ASN A 115 -17.58 -1.91 -19.08
N ARG A 116 -16.84 -0.89 -18.64
CA ARG A 116 -16.05 -0.01 -19.52
C ARG A 116 -14.66 0.26 -18.98
N PHE A 117 -13.74 0.42 -19.92
CA PHE A 117 -12.36 0.87 -19.76
C PHE A 117 -12.27 2.18 -20.53
N PHE A 118 -11.65 3.20 -19.94
CA PHE A 118 -11.60 4.55 -20.51
C PHE A 118 -10.18 4.89 -20.97
N PRO A 119 -9.85 4.71 -22.25
CA PRO A 119 -8.61 5.19 -22.82
C PRO A 119 -8.48 6.73 -22.72
N ASN A 120 -7.31 7.27 -23.06
CA ASN A 120 -7.12 8.72 -23.08
C ASN A 120 -7.68 9.38 -24.37
N ASP A 121 -8.85 8.93 -24.83
CA ASP A 121 -9.64 9.51 -25.90
C ASP A 121 -11.15 9.23 -25.66
N PRO A 122 -12.08 9.86 -26.41
CA PRO A 122 -13.53 9.72 -26.15
C PRO A 122 -14.13 8.34 -26.43
N ASN A 123 -13.33 7.36 -26.86
CA ASN A 123 -13.81 6.06 -27.33
C ASN A 123 -13.63 4.99 -26.25
N ASP A 124 -14.67 4.71 -25.48
CA ASP A 124 -14.63 3.67 -24.46
C ASP A 124 -14.37 2.28 -25.07
N VAL A 125 -13.73 1.40 -24.29
CA VAL A 125 -13.61 -0.03 -24.58
C VAL A 125 -14.54 -0.81 -23.66
N PHE A 126 -15.38 -1.67 -24.23
CA PHE A 126 -16.40 -2.40 -23.48
C PHE A 126 -15.91 -3.79 -23.06
N ALA A 127 -16.31 -4.25 -21.88
CA ALA A 127 -16.04 -5.60 -21.41
C ALA A 127 -16.62 -6.66 -22.36
N SER A 128 -17.75 -6.37 -23.03
CA SER A 128 -18.35 -7.26 -24.03
C SER A 128 -17.45 -7.51 -25.26
N GLU A 129 -16.49 -6.63 -25.56
CA GLU A 129 -15.52 -6.85 -26.65
C GLU A 129 -14.59 -8.03 -26.36
N VAL A 130 -14.31 -8.35 -25.09
CA VAL A 130 -13.56 -9.54 -24.70
C VAL A 130 -14.27 -10.82 -25.16
N LEU A 131 -15.61 -10.83 -25.19
CA LEU A 131 -16.41 -11.98 -25.59
C LEU A 131 -16.39 -12.21 -27.11
N THR A 132 -16.25 -11.14 -27.90
CA THR A 132 -16.26 -11.22 -29.37
C THR A 132 -14.86 -11.21 -29.99
N ALA A 133 -13.83 -10.83 -29.22
CA ALA A 133 -12.45 -10.85 -29.67
C ALA A 133 -12.00 -12.25 -30.10
N ALA A 134 -11.21 -12.32 -31.18
CA ALA A 134 -10.57 -13.56 -31.63
C ALA A 134 -9.41 -14.00 -30.72
N THR A 135 -8.90 -13.10 -29.88
CA THR A 135 -7.81 -13.35 -28.93
C THR A 135 -8.16 -14.45 -27.93
N ASN A 136 -7.30 -15.45 -27.81
CA ASN A 136 -7.40 -16.43 -26.74
C ASN A 136 -6.90 -15.84 -25.42
N PHE A 137 -7.76 -15.79 -24.40
CA PHE A 137 -7.44 -15.27 -23.07
C PHE A 137 -7.15 -16.37 -22.04
N ASN A 138 -7.27 -17.65 -22.40
CA ASN A 138 -7.01 -18.73 -21.45
C ASN A 138 -5.63 -18.55 -20.83
N ASN A 139 -5.55 -18.72 -19.50
CA ASN A 139 -4.30 -18.70 -18.74
C ASN A 139 -3.54 -17.36 -18.81
N SER A 140 -4.29 -16.27 -18.96
CA SER A 140 -3.79 -14.91 -18.76
C SER A 140 -4.28 -14.34 -17.43
N LEU A 141 -3.48 -13.43 -16.86
CA LEU A 141 -3.80 -12.70 -15.63
C LEU A 141 -3.97 -11.22 -15.94
N MET A 142 -5.15 -10.70 -15.66
CA MET A 142 -5.45 -9.27 -15.72
C MET A 142 -5.47 -8.70 -14.31
N PHE A 143 -5.01 -7.47 -14.13
CA PHE A 143 -5.25 -6.71 -12.90
C PHE A 143 -5.29 -5.22 -13.18
N SER A 144 -5.95 -4.47 -12.29
CA SER A 144 -6.21 -3.05 -12.52
C SER A 144 -6.34 -2.26 -11.21
N VAL A 145 -5.92 -0.99 -11.27
CA VAL A 145 -6.24 0.03 -10.26
C VAL A 145 -7.60 0.70 -10.52
N GLY A 146 -8.25 0.51 -11.67
CA GLY A 146 -9.45 1.26 -12.07
C GLY A 146 -10.66 1.12 -11.13
N CYS A 147 -11.48 2.17 -11.05
CA CYS A 147 -12.72 2.21 -10.26
C CYS A 147 -13.75 1.21 -10.78
N HIS A 148 -14.38 0.45 -9.88
CA HIS A 148 -15.40 -0.56 -10.23
C HIS A 148 -14.94 -1.60 -11.26
N SER A 149 -13.64 -1.68 -11.57
CA SER A 149 -13.11 -2.62 -12.55
C SER A 149 -13.42 -4.06 -12.15
N GLY A 150 -13.45 -4.36 -10.86
CA GLY A 150 -13.87 -5.64 -10.29
C GLY A 150 -15.29 -5.65 -9.73
N LEU A 151 -16.16 -4.68 -10.04
CA LEU A 151 -17.55 -4.72 -9.61
C LEU A 151 -18.31 -5.71 -10.51
N ASN A 152 -18.75 -6.82 -9.93
CA ASN A 152 -19.65 -7.75 -10.61
C ASN A 152 -21.11 -7.31 -10.42
N VAL A 153 -21.84 -7.10 -11.51
CA VAL A 153 -23.22 -6.55 -11.53
C VAL A 153 -24.13 -7.55 -12.25
N PRO A 154 -25.25 -7.98 -11.63
CA PRO A 154 -26.13 -8.96 -12.26
C PRO A 154 -26.69 -8.52 -13.63
N ASP A 155 -26.58 -9.39 -14.63
CA ASP A 155 -27.08 -9.17 -16.00
C ASP A 155 -28.56 -8.75 -16.05
N ALA A 156 -29.37 -9.21 -15.08
CA ALA A 156 -30.80 -8.94 -14.99
C ALA A 156 -31.15 -7.44 -14.86
N PHE A 157 -30.21 -6.59 -14.44
CA PHE A 157 -30.40 -5.14 -14.41
C PHE A 157 -30.28 -4.46 -15.77
N PHE A 158 -29.81 -5.18 -16.81
CA PHE A 158 -29.58 -4.65 -18.16
C PHE A 158 -30.16 -5.56 -19.26
N PRO A 159 -31.49 -5.82 -19.23
CA PRO A 159 -32.11 -6.76 -20.15
C PRO A 159 -31.90 -6.34 -21.61
N GLY A 160 -31.40 -7.28 -22.43
CA GLY A 160 -31.21 -7.06 -23.87
C GLY A 160 -30.04 -6.15 -24.25
N ASN A 161 -29.20 -5.72 -23.29
CA ASN A 161 -28.04 -4.87 -23.58
C ASN A 161 -26.72 -5.48 -23.07
N PRO A 162 -26.08 -6.34 -23.87
CA PRO A 162 -24.83 -7.01 -23.48
C PRO A 162 -23.69 -6.05 -23.13
N SER A 163 -23.62 -4.88 -23.75
CA SER A 163 -22.58 -3.88 -23.48
C SER A 163 -22.74 -3.21 -22.12
N LEU A 164 -23.94 -3.19 -21.54
CA LEU A 164 -24.19 -2.73 -20.17
C LEU A 164 -24.19 -3.87 -19.15
N ALA A 165 -24.68 -5.05 -19.55
CA ALA A 165 -24.77 -6.24 -18.70
C ALA A 165 -23.40 -6.83 -18.39
N THR A 166 -22.55 -7.00 -19.42
CA THR A 166 -21.27 -7.69 -19.27
C THR A 166 -20.31 -6.85 -18.43
N ASP A 167 -19.95 -7.35 -17.25
CA ASP A 167 -18.88 -6.79 -16.44
C ASP A 167 -17.52 -7.45 -16.71
N TRP A 168 -16.43 -6.77 -16.33
CA TRP A 168 -15.07 -7.28 -16.54
C TRP A 168 -14.79 -8.64 -15.87
N PRO A 169 -15.16 -8.87 -14.58
CA PRO A 169 -15.05 -10.20 -13.98
C PRO A 169 -15.73 -11.31 -14.81
N GLN A 170 -16.96 -11.08 -15.26
CA GLN A 170 -17.75 -12.01 -16.06
C GLN A 170 -17.10 -12.23 -17.44
N ALA A 171 -16.66 -11.16 -18.10
CA ALA A 171 -16.02 -11.21 -19.41
C ALA A 171 -14.74 -12.07 -19.40
N PHE A 172 -13.88 -11.85 -18.41
CA PHE A 172 -12.63 -12.62 -18.26
C PHE A 172 -12.90 -14.06 -17.83
N ALA A 173 -13.88 -14.30 -16.94
CA ALA A 173 -14.29 -15.64 -16.53
C ALA A 173 -14.75 -16.49 -17.72
N ARG A 174 -15.61 -15.95 -18.58
CA ARG A 174 -16.10 -16.57 -19.82
C ARG A 174 -14.99 -16.93 -20.80
N ARG A 175 -13.82 -16.28 -20.69
CA ARG A 175 -12.67 -16.50 -21.57
C ARG A 175 -11.50 -17.21 -20.87
N GLY A 176 -11.75 -17.78 -19.68
CA GLY A 176 -10.78 -18.60 -18.95
C GLY A 176 -9.60 -17.82 -18.36
N ALA A 177 -9.75 -16.51 -18.16
CA ALA A 177 -8.74 -15.65 -17.57
C ALA A 177 -9.02 -15.36 -16.09
N ALA A 178 -7.95 -15.07 -15.34
CA ALA A 178 -8.02 -14.59 -13.97
C ALA A 178 -7.94 -13.06 -13.94
N PHE A 179 -8.62 -12.44 -12.98
CA PHE A 179 -8.68 -10.99 -12.89
C PHE A 179 -8.62 -10.45 -11.46
N VAL A 180 -7.83 -9.42 -11.20
CA VAL A 180 -7.82 -8.68 -9.92
C VAL A 180 -8.27 -7.24 -10.14
N GLY A 181 -9.33 -6.80 -9.46
CA GLY A 181 -9.86 -5.44 -9.65
C GLY A 181 -10.57 -4.88 -8.42
N ASN A 182 -10.85 -3.57 -8.44
CA ASN A 182 -11.56 -2.89 -7.37
C ASN A 182 -13.08 -3.07 -7.53
N THR A 183 -13.76 -3.53 -6.50
CA THR A 183 -15.24 -3.61 -6.48
C THR A 183 -15.93 -2.25 -6.27
N GLY A 184 -15.18 -1.16 -6.13
CA GLY A 184 -15.68 0.18 -5.84
C GLY A 184 -14.73 1.26 -6.33
N PHE A 185 -14.91 2.51 -5.88
CA PHE A 185 -13.95 3.58 -6.15
C PHE A 185 -12.57 3.25 -5.60
N ALA A 186 -11.61 3.12 -6.51
CA ALA A 186 -10.21 2.98 -6.19
C ALA A 186 -9.62 4.31 -5.77
N TYR A 187 -8.54 4.27 -4.99
CA TYR A 187 -7.87 5.47 -4.51
C TYR A 187 -6.43 5.53 -5.01
N GLY A 188 -5.97 6.75 -5.24
CA GLY A 188 -4.57 7.08 -5.50
C GLY A 188 -4.20 8.43 -4.88
N ASP A 189 -2.96 8.85 -5.09
CA ASP A 189 -2.52 10.25 -5.04
C ASP A 189 -2.11 10.65 -6.46
N SER A 190 -2.23 11.93 -6.79
CA SER A 190 -1.96 12.46 -8.13
C SER A 190 -0.53 12.20 -8.60
N GLU A 191 0.43 12.08 -7.68
CA GLU A 191 1.85 11.90 -8.02
C GLU A 191 2.56 10.84 -7.19
N LEU A 192 2.00 10.45 -6.05
CA LEU A 192 2.64 9.51 -5.14
C LEU A 192 2.09 8.09 -5.32
N LEU A 193 2.97 7.11 -5.13
CA LEU A 193 2.60 5.70 -5.08
C LEU A 193 1.92 5.36 -3.75
N LEU A 194 0.62 5.65 -3.66
CA LEU A 194 -0.22 5.41 -2.48
C LEU A 194 -1.47 4.59 -2.82
N TYR A 195 -2.14 4.04 -1.80
CA TYR A 195 -3.45 3.41 -1.92
C TYR A 195 -3.50 2.25 -2.94
N SER A 196 -4.52 2.20 -3.80
CA SER A 196 -4.72 1.12 -4.76
C SER A 196 -3.54 0.98 -5.73
N LYS A 197 -2.84 2.09 -6.06
CA LYS A 197 -1.59 2.05 -6.84
C LYS A 197 -0.50 1.25 -6.12
N LYS A 198 -0.24 1.57 -4.85
CA LYS A 198 0.76 0.85 -4.03
C LYS A 198 0.40 -0.61 -3.86
N LEU A 199 -0.87 -0.94 -3.63
CA LEU A 199 -1.32 -2.31 -3.50
C LEU A 199 -1.08 -3.15 -4.78
N MET A 200 -1.31 -2.57 -5.96
CA MET A 200 -1.07 -3.28 -7.23
C MET A 200 0.41 -3.37 -7.61
N VAL A 201 1.25 -2.42 -7.20
CA VAL A 201 2.72 -2.60 -7.24
C VAL A 201 3.14 -3.77 -6.35
N ASN A 202 2.65 -3.81 -5.10
CA ASN A 202 2.95 -4.91 -4.19
C ASN A 202 2.51 -6.25 -4.81
N PHE A 203 1.31 -6.32 -5.41
CA PHE A 203 0.85 -7.53 -6.09
C PHE A 203 1.78 -7.97 -7.22
N ALA A 204 2.17 -7.04 -8.11
CA ALA A 204 3.11 -7.33 -9.20
C ALA A 204 4.46 -7.85 -8.67
N THR A 205 4.98 -7.28 -7.59
CA THR A 205 6.20 -7.76 -6.91
C THR A 205 6.02 -9.17 -6.36
N GLN A 206 4.92 -9.43 -5.63
CA GLN A 206 4.65 -10.73 -5.02
C GLN A 206 4.44 -11.85 -6.05
N LEU A 207 4.13 -11.54 -7.32
CA LEU A 207 4.08 -12.53 -8.40
C LEU A 207 5.45 -13.09 -8.82
N GLY A 208 6.56 -12.40 -8.50
CA GLY A 208 7.90 -12.80 -8.94
C GLY A 208 8.89 -13.16 -7.83
N THR A 209 8.58 -12.87 -6.57
CA THR A 209 9.52 -13.02 -5.45
C THR A 209 9.36 -14.31 -4.63
N ILE A 210 8.23 -15.01 -4.69
CA ILE A 210 7.97 -16.11 -3.76
C ILE A 210 8.41 -17.46 -4.37
N GLY A 211 8.93 -18.37 -3.54
CA GLY A 211 9.29 -19.74 -3.94
C GLY A 211 8.18 -20.55 -4.66
N GLU A 212 8.62 -21.65 -5.29
CA GLU A 212 7.96 -22.50 -6.32
C GLU A 212 6.43 -22.41 -6.53
N PRO A 213 6.02 -22.10 -7.76
CA PRO A 213 5.70 -20.76 -8.21
C PRO A 213 4.54 -20.14 -7.40
N PRO A 214 4.55 -18.81 -7.18
CA PRO A 214 3.51 -18.14 -6.41
C PRO A 214 2.14 -18.36 -7.03
N THR A 215 1.16 -18.60 -6.16
CA THR A 215 -0.25 -18.59 -6.57
C THR A 215 -0.78 -17.16 -6.59
N THR A 216 -1.69 -16.84 -7.50
CA THR A 216 -2.36 -15.53 -7.59
C THR A 216 -3.01 -15.11 -6.27
N GLY A 217 -3.67 -16.04 -5.57
CA GLY A 217 -4.29 -15.80 -4.27
C GLY A 217 -3.28 -15.44 -3.18
N ARG A 218 -2.19 -16.23 -3.06
CA ARG A 218 -1.10 -15.95 -2.11
C ARG A 218 -0.41 -14.61 -2.39
N ALA A 219 -0.17 -14.29 -3.67
CA ALA A 219 0.45 -13.01 -4.05
C ALA A 219 -0.42 -11.81 -3.63
N LEU A 220 -1.74 -11.85 -3.87
CA LEU A 220 -2.64 -10.77 -3.45
C LEU A 220 -2.75 -10.67 -1.92
N MET A 221 -2.81 -11.82 -1.22
CA MET A 221 -2.82 -11.87 0.23
C MET A 221 -1.56 -11.24 0.83
N LEU A 222 -0.38 -11.59 0.34
CA LEU A 222 0.90 -11.01 0.79
C LEU A 222 1.02 -9.54 0.42
N ALA A 223 0.52 -9.11 -0.74
CA ALA A 223 0.51 -7.70 -1.11
C ALA A 223 -0.34 -6.85 -0.15
N LYS A 224 -1.50 -7.37 0.27
CA LYS A 224 -2.37 -6.74 1.29
C LYS A 224 -1.71 -6.72 2.67
N GLN A 225 -1.07 -7.82 3.08
CA GLN A 225 -0.31 -7.89 4.33
C GLN A 225 0.85 -6.90 4.35
N GLN A 226 1.66 -6.85 3.27
CA GLN A 226 2.77 -5.91 3.12
C GLN A 226 2.27 -4.45 3.14
N TYR A 227 1.15 -4.16 2.47
CA TYR A 227 0.54 -2.83 2.50
C TYR A 227 0.21 -2.42 3.94
N TYR A 228 -0.52 -3.25 4.68
CA TYR A 228 -0.91 -2.95 6.06
C TYR A 228 0.31 -2.82 6.99
N ASN A 229 1.22 -3.79 6.94
CA ASN A 229 2.33 -3.89 7.89
C ASN A 229 3.35 -2.76 7.71
N GLY A 230 3.41 -2.15 6.52
CA GLY A 230 4.31 -1.03 6.20
C GLY A 230 3.84 0.36 6.64
N LEU A 231 2.63 0.51 7.17
CA LEU A 231 2.07 1.82 7.49
C LEU A 231 2.60 2.39 8.81
N ALA A 232 2.94 3.68 8.83
CA ALA A 232 3.40 4.35 10.03
C ALA A 232 2.35 4.42 11.15
N ALA A 233 2.81 4.73 12.36
CA ALA A 233 1.97 4.94 13.55
C ALA A 233 0.77 5.86 13.24
N GLY A 234 -0.44 5.33 13.44
CA GLY A 234 -1.69 6.09 13.27
C GLY A 234 -2.03 6.52 11.84
N SER A 235 -1.33 6.01 10.81
CA SER A 235 -1.59 6.39 9.42
C SER A 235 -2.64 5.52 8.71
N PHE A 236 -2.90 4.30 9.18
CA PHE A 236 -3.95 3.43 8.65
C PHE A 236 -5.34 4.03 8.90
N GLY A 237 -6.01 4.41 7.81
CA GLY A 237 -7.33 5.03 7.83
C GLY A 237 -8.42 4.23 7.12
N ASN A 238 -9.62 4.83 7.03
CA ASN A 238 -10.76 4.22 6.33
C ASN A 238 -10.49 4.07 4.82
N TYR A 239 -9.62 4.93 4.25
CA TYR A 239 -9.20 4.83 2.86
C TYR A 239 -8.37 3.57 2.64
N ASP A 240 -7.39 3.30 3.51
CA ASP A 240 -6.54 2.11 3.47
C ASP A 240 -7.34 0.83 3.66
N GLU A 241 -8.23 0.82 4.65
CA GLU A 241 -9.14 -0.31 4.85
C GLU A 241 -9.98 -0.59 3.62
N LYS A 242 -10.54 0.46 2.99
CA LYS A 242 -11.30 0.32 1.76
C LYS A 242 -10.42 -0.22 0.62
N VAL A 243 -9.20 0.30 0.44
CA VAL A 243 -8.23 -0.20 -0.56
C VAL A 243 -8.00 -1.70 -0.40
N LEU A 244 -7.71 -2.15 0.83
CA LEU A 244 -7.52 -3.58 1.12
C LEU A 244 -8.79 -4.37 0.85
N GLY A 245 -9.94 -3.83 1.24
CA GLY A 245 -11.21 -4.52 1.21
C GLY A 245 -11.82 -4.74 -0.18
N ILE A 246 -11.69 -3.76 -1.08
CA ILE A 246 -12.34 -3.79 -2.39
C ILE A 246 -11.50 -4.45 -3.49
N MET A 247 -10.20 -4.67 -3.24
CA MET A 247 -9.33 -5.34 -4.19
C MET A 247 -9.57 -6.85 -4.18
N THR A 248 -10.20 -7.36 -5.25
CA THR A 248 -10.76 -8.72 -5.30
C THR A 248 -10.16 -9.53 -6.44
N LEU A 249 -9.78 -10.77 -6.16
CA LEU A 249 -9.40 -11.75 -7.17
C LEU A 249 -10.62 -12.53 -7.67
N TYR A 250 -10.75 -12.63 -8.98
CA TYR A 250 -11.68 -13.46 -9.72
C TYR A 250 -10.91 -14.57 -10.45
N GLY A 251 -11.35 -15.82 -10.29
CA GLY A 251 -10.63 -17.03 -10.73
C GLY A 251 -10.09 -17.87 -9.57
N LEU A 252 -9.39 -18.96 -9.91
CA LEU A 252 -8.90 -19.92 -8.92
C LEU A 252 -7.67 -19.36 -8.18
N PRO A 253 -7.73 -19.18 -6.85
CA PRO A 253 -6.63 -18.58 -6.09
C PRO A 253 -5.34 -19.42 -6.08
N MET A 254 -5.43 -20.70 -6.47
CA MET A 254 -4.33 -21.66 -6.53
C MET A 254 -3.56 -21.60 -7.86
N GLN A 255 -4.03 -20.84 -8.84
CA GLN A 255 -3.36 -20.68 -10.13
C GLN A 255 -1.93 -20.15 -9.92
N LYS A 256 -0.93 -20.94 -10.33
CA LYS A 256 0.48 -20.55 -10.19
C LYS A 256 0.95 -19.73 -11.39
N VAL A 257 1.77 -18.74 -11.11
CA VAL A 257 2.46 -17.90 -12.10
C VAL A 257 3.96 -18.13 -11.96
N ARG A 258 4.59 -18.67 -13.00
CA ARG A 258 6.05 -18.87 -13.04
C ARG A 258 6.66 -17.85 -13.98
N LEU A 259 7.24 -16.78 -13.44
CA LEU A 259 7.94 -15.79 -14.26
C LEU A 259 9.29 -16.34 -14.75
N PRO A 260 9.83 -15.83 -15.88
CA PRO A 260 11.09 -16.32 -16.45
C PRO A 260 12.28 -16.22 -15.48
N ASN A 261 12.35 -15.14 -14.72
CA ASN A 261 13.29 -14.95 -13.63
C ASN A 261 12.51 -14.76 -12.32
N GLN A 262 12.70 -15.68 -11.38
CA GLN A 262 12.14 -15.59 -10.04
C GLN A 262 13.29 -15.45 -9.05
N PRO A 263 13.76 -14.21 -8.81
CA PRO A 263 14.74 -14.01 -7.75
C PRO A 263 14.13 -14.52 -6.44
N PRO A 264 14.94 -15.10 -5.53
CA PRO A 264 14.49 -15.33 -4.18
C PRO A 264 13.86 -14.04 -3.64
N ALA A 265 12.79 -14.16 -2.85
CA ALA A 265 12.18 -12.99 -2.24
C ALA A 265 13.30 -12.20 -1.57
N PRO A 266 13.39 -10.87 -1.79
CA PRO A 266 14.20 -10.05 -0.92
C PRO A 266 13.69 -10.33 0.49
N VAL A 267 14.42 -11.10 1.28
CA VAL A 267 14.18 -11.23 2.71
C VAL A 267 14.89 -10.01 3.26
N PRO A 268 14.17 -8.94 3.66
CA PRO A 268 14.83 -7.84 4.34
C PRO A 268 15.58 -8.47 5.53
N PRO A 269 16.87 -8.15 5.73
CA PRO A 269 17.64 -8.77 6.80
C PRO A 269 16.89 -8.55 8.10
N ALA A 270 16.35 -9.63 8.64
CA ALA A 270 15.55 -9.55 9.85
C ALA A 270 16.51 -9.25 11.01
N GLN A 271 16.16 -8.24 11.78
CA GLN A 271 17.01 -7.75 12.86
C GLN A 271 16.59 -8.43 14.16
N SER A 272 17.52 -9.15 14.78
CA SER A 272 17.30 -9.78 16.10
C SER A 272 17.66 -8.87 17.27
N GLN A 273 18.31 -7.74 17.00
CA GLN A 273 18.57 -6.73 18.01
C GLN A 273 17.29 -5.98 18.41
N THR A 274 17.22 -5.59 19.67
CA THR A 274 16.14 -4.77 20.22
C THR A 274 16.51 -3.30 20.33
N TYR A 275 17.80 -2.95 20.30
CA TYR A 275 18.29 -1.57 20.30
C TYR A 275 18.74 -1.15 18.90
N PHE A 276 18.37 0.05 18.50
CA PHE A 276 18.66 0.60 17.18
C PHE A 276 19.22 2.02 17.32
N ASN A 277 20.32 2.29 16.63
CA ASN A 277 20.81 3.64 16.36
C ASN A 277 20.79 3.84 14.84
N LEU A 278 19.78 4.55 14.36
CA LEU A 278 19.44 4.63 12.94
C LEU A 278 19.85 5.99 12.37
N PRO A 279 20.96 6.09 11.60
CA PRO A 279 21.29 7.30 10.87
C PRO A 279 20.45 7.44 9.60
N TYR A 280 20.16 8.68 9.22
CA TYR A 280 19.35 8.99 8.05
C TYR A 280 20.02 9.98 7.12
N THR A 281 20.06 9.62 5.83
CA THR A 281 20.36 10.55 4.75
C THR A 281 19.05 10.89 4.04
N PHE A 282 18.71 12.18 3.99
CA PHE A 282 17.48 12.67 3.38
C PHE A 282 17.73 13.10 1.94
N GLN A 283 16.77 12.78 1.08
CA GLN A 283 16.66 13.34 -0.26
C GLN A 283 15.32 14.06 -0.37
N SER A 284 15.35 15.35 -0.70
CA SER A 284 14.14 16.13 -0.91
C SER A 284 13.66 16.03 -2.35
N ASN A 285 12.37 15.79 -2.54
CA ASN A 285 11.74 15.55 -3.83
C ASN A 285 10.58 16.55 -4.01
N PRO A 286 10.59 17.35 -5.09
CA PRO A 286 9.48 18.25 -5.38
C PRO A 286 8.26 17.44 -5.87
N ILE A 287 7.07 17.99 -5.62
CA ILE A 287 5.85 17.60 -6.35
C ILE A 287 5.66 18.50 -7.57
N SER A 288 5.17 17.93 -8.65
CA SER A 288 4.95 18.57 -9.96
C SER A 288 3.56 19.18 -10.09
N ILE A 289 2.57 18.66 -9.35
CA ILE A 289 1.16 19.05 -9.36
C ILE A 289 0.81 19.59 -7.97
N GLY A 290 0.73 20.92 -7.89
CA GLY A 290 0.65 21.68 -6.65
C GLY A 290 2.00 22.28 -6.27
N ALA A 291 2.12 22.76 -5.03
CA ALA A 291 3.37 23.33 -4.51
C ALA A 291 3.82 22.60 -3.24
N GLY A 292 5.12 22.36 -3.13
CA GLY A 292 5.76 21.75 -1.97
C GLY A 292 6.77 20.67 -2.34
N SER A 293 7.29 20.02 -1.30
CA SER A 293 8.23 18.92 -1.41
C SER A 293 8.01 17.91 -0.28
N TYR A 294 8.51 16.69 -0.49
CA TYR A 294 8.56 15.65 0.53
C TYR A 294 9.95 15.03 0.54
N ASP A 295 10.33 14.43 1.66
CA ASP A 295 11.61 13.74 1.74
C ASP A 295 11.44 12.23 1.64
N THR A 296 12.46 11.59 1.08
CA THR A 296 12.73 10.16 1.24
C THR A 296 14.05 9.97 2.00
N VAL A 297 14.31 8.74 2.46
CA VAL A 297 15.51 8.44 3.24
C VAL A 297 16.27 7.24 2.69
N ASN A 298 17.60 7.28 2.87
CA ASN A 298 18.52 6.15 2.64
C ASN A 298 18.38 5.53 1.24
N GLY A 299 18.13 6.36 0.22
CA GLY A 299 17.97 5.94 -1.18
C GLY A 299 16.66 5.19 -1.50
N THR A 300 15.73 5.10 -0.55
CA THR A 300 14.41 4.52 -0.78
C THR A 300 13.46 5.51 -1.43
N SER A 301 12.37 5.02 -2.02
CA SER A 301 11.26 5.83 -2.53
C SER A 301 10.01 5.77 -1.64
N ASP A 302 10.11 5.10 -0.49
CA ASP A 302 8.97 4.89 0.40
C ASP A 302 8.67 6.16 1.21
N VAL A 303 7.37 6.46 1.28
CA VAL A 303 6.82 7.57 2.08
C VAL A 303 5.63 7.09 2.91
N SER A 304 5.43 7.73 4.05
CA SER A 304 4.23 7.63 4.87
C SER A 304 3.34 8.83 4.57
N ALA A 305 2.10 8.55 4.23
CA ALA A 305 1.09 9.55 3.96
C ALA A 305 -0.30 9.02 4.28
N SER A 306 -1.15 9.90 4.79
CA SER A 306 -2.60 9.71 4.85
C SER A 306 -3.27 10.95 4.25
N GLY A 307 -4.46 10.79 3.67
CA GLY A 307 -5.18 11.88 3.03
C GLY A 307 -5.29 13.14 3.91
N GLY A 308 -4.91 14.29 3.36
CA GLY A 308 -4.92 15.57 4.05
C GLY A 308 -3.79 15.76 5.07
N LYS A 309 -2.78 14.89 5.09
CA LYS A 309 -1.62 15.00 5.99
C LYS A 309 -0.30 15.18 5.21
N PRO A 310 0.72 15.78 5.85
CA PRO A 310 2.07 15.87 5.29
C PRO A 310 2.61 14.52 4.82
N VAL A 311 3.28 14.52 3.68
CA VAL A 311 3.99 13.37 3.14
C VAL A 311 5.38 13.35 3.78
N LEU A 312 5.68 12.29 4.52
CA LEU A 312 6.92 12.18 5.29
C LEU A 312 7.68 10.90 4.90
N PRO A 313 9.02 10.88 5.03
CA PRO A 313 9.80 9.68 4.76
C PRO A 313 9.40 8.54 5.71
N VAL A 314 9.52 7.30 5.25
CA VAL A 314 9.32 6.12 6.11
C VAL A 314 10.39 5.08 5.82
N GLN A 315 10.85 4.41 6.87
CA GLN A 315 11.68 3.22 6.80
C GLN A 315 10.98 2.08 7.53
N THR A 316 11.03 0.89 6.94
CA THR A 316 10.53 -0.34 7.58
C THR A 316 11.69 -1.30 7.81
N ILE A 317 11.73 -1.90 9.00
CA ILE A 317 12.78 -2.84 9.42
C ILE A 317 12.06 -4.11 9.91
N LYS A 318 12.29 -5.22 9.21
CA LYS A 318 11.76 -6.52 9.63
C LYS A 318 12.44 -6.96 10.93
N LEU A 319 11.64 -7.40 11.89
CA LEU A 319 12.12 -7.86 13.19
C LEU A 319 12.10 -9.39 13.25
N ASP A 320 13.13 -9.97 13.85
CA ASP A 320 13.19 -11.39 14.22
C ASP A 320 13.55 -11.52 15.69
N THR A 321 12.53 -11.50 16.54
CA THR A 321 12.69 -11.56 18.00
C THR A 321 12.74 -13.00 18.53
N GLY A 322 13.01 -13.99 17.68
CA GLY A 322 13.03 -15.40 18.06
C GLY A 322 11.67 -15.87 18.59
N ASN A 323 11.64 -16.35 19.85
CA ASN A 323 10.41 -16.81 20.50
C ASN A 323 9.60 -15.69 21.19
N ASP A 324 10.17 -14.49 21.26
CA ASP A 324 9.47 -13.33 21.81
C ASP A 324 8.64 -12.63 20.72
N ILE A 325 7.75 -11.75 21.14
CA ILE A 325 6.95 -10.87 20.30
C ILE A 325 7.35 -9.43 20.59
N ALA A 326 7.43 -8.57 19.57
CA ALA A 326 7.59 -7.14 19.78
C ALA A 326 6.26 -6.49 20.22
N HIS A 327 6.25 -5.87 21.41
CA HIS A 327 5.07 -5.24 22.00
C HIS A 327 4.97 -3.74 21.65
N GLY A 328 6.10 -3.04 21.65
CA GLY A 328 6.16 -1.60 21.39
C GLY A 328 7.59 -1.12 21.13
N VAL A 329 7.75 0.19 21.02
CA VAL A 329 9.05 0.83 20.79
C VAL A 329 9.18 2.07 21.68
N LEU A 330 10.32 2.18 22.36
CA LEU A 330 10.73 3.36 23.12
C LEU A 330 11.65 4.22 22.27
N TRP A 331 11.44 5.53 22.34
CA TRP A 331 12.38 6.51 21.83
C TRP A 331 13.35 6.91 22.95
N LEU A 332 14.64 6.69 22.72
CA LEU A 332 15.70 6.86 23.72
C LEU A 332 16.54 8.12 23.52
N GLY A 333 16.53 8.70 22.32
CA GLY A 333 17.37 9.85 21.99
C GLY A 333 17.57 10.02 20.49
N GLY A 334 18.63 10.75 20.13
CA GLY A 334 19.01 11.00 18.75
C GLY A 334 19.24 12.47 18.45
N SER A 335 19.53 12.75 17.19
CA SER A 335 19.83 14.09 16.67
C SER A 335 18.84 14.50 15.60
N PHE A 336 18.64 15.81 15.44
CA PHE A 336 17.73 16.36 14.46
C PHE A 336 18.23 17.70 13.90
N ALA A 337 17.70 18.03 12.73
CA ALA A 337 17.86 19.33 12.09
C ALA A 337 16.47 19.90 11.75
N ASP A 338 16.24 21.14 12.16
CA ASP A 338 15.00 21.86 11.89
C ASP A 338 15.16 22.75 10.66
N THR A 339 14.18 22.71 9.76
CA THR A 339 14.11 23.53 8.55
C THR A 339 12.85 24.40 8.61
N PRO A 340 12.99 25.70 8.93
CA PRO A 340 11.86 26.61 8.96
C PRO A 340 11.36 26.93 7.54
N ASN A 341 10.12 27.40 7.43
CA ASN A 341 9.48 27.79 6.18
C ASN A 341 9.49 26.69 5.11
N PHE A 342 9.49 25.42 5.52
CA PHE A 342 9.41 24.29 4.63
C PHE A 342 7.99 24.19 4.04
N VAL A 343 7.89 24.17 2.71
CA VAL A 343 6.63 23.97 2.01
C VAL A 343 6.40 22.47 1.86
N SER A 344 5.54 21.90 2.70
CA SER A 344 5.29 20.46 2.73
C SER A 344 4.29 20.04 1.68
N ALA A 345 4.61 18.97 0.95
CA ALA A 345 3.60 18.25 0.19
C ALA A 345 2.57 17.64 1.16
N VAL A 346 1.29 17.84 0.87
CA VAL A 346 0.17 17.23 1.61
C VAL A 346 -0.49 16.20 0.70
N SER A 347 -0.67 14.98 1.19
CA SER A 347 -1.25 13.91 0.39
C SER A 347 -2.71 14.21 0.08
N GLN A 348 -3.10 13.91 -1.15
CA GLN A 348 -4.45 14.06 -1.63
C GLN A 348 -4.98 12.70 -2.05
N VAL A 349 -6.14 12.32 -1.53
CA VAL A 349 -6.85 11.13 -2.00
C VAL A 349 -7.60 11.53 -3.27
N VAL A 350 -7.24 10.92 -4.39
CA VAL A 350 -7.91 11.11 -5.68
C VAL A 350 -8.65 9.85 -6.12
N THR A 351 -9.67 10.07 -6.95
CA THR A 351 -10.39 9.04 -7.70
C THR A 351 -10.48 9.50 -9.16
N ASP A 352 -11.01 8.67 -10.05
CA ASP A 352 -11.34 9.06 -11.42
C ASP A 352 -12.37 10.21 -11.50
N GLN A 353 -13.27 10.34 -10.53
CA GLN A 353 -14.28 11.39 -10.48
C GLN A 353 -13.85 12.64 -9.70
N VAL A 354 -12.85 12.50 -8.83
CA VAL A 354 -12.39 13.55 -7.92
C VAL A 354 -10.89 13.74 -8.13
N TYR A 355 -10.58 14.68 -9.02
CA TYR A 355 -9.23 15.15 -9.30
C TYR A 355 -9.16 16.65 -9.07
N SER A 356 -8.17 17.10 -8.31
CA SER A 356 -7.88 18.53 -8.09
C SER A 356 -6.39 18.75 -8.22
N THR A 357 -6.01 19.81 -8.93
CA THR A 357 -4.61 20.24 -9.08
C THR A 357 -4.12 21.01 -7.84
N ALA A 358 -5.01 21.40 -6.94
CA ALA A 358 -4.68 21.99 -5.65
C ALA A 358 -4.68 20.92 -4.55
N ARG A 359 -3.56 20.81 -3.83
CA ARG A 359 -3.42 19.96 -2.65
C ARG A 359 -4.10 20.59 -1.43
N PRO A 360 -4.70 19.79 -0.53
CA PRO A 360 -5.36 20.30 0.66
C PRO A 360 -4.36 20.96 1.63
N ALA A 361 -4.85 21.88 2.45
CA ALA A 361 -4.05 22.46 3.53
C ALA A 361 -4.00 21.54 4.76
N PHE A 362 -2.92 21.60 5.52
CA PHE A 362 -2.77 20.95 6.83
C PHE A 362 -2.56 22.03 7.92
N PRO A 363 -3.60 22.39 8.70
CA PRO A 363 -3.59 23.60 9.53
C PRO A 363 -3.11 23.37 10.98
N PHE A 364 -2.49 22.23 11.29
CA PHE A 364 -2.16 21.88 12.68
C PHE A 364 -0.76 22.37 13.07
N ASP A 365 -0.71 23.15 14.15
CA ASP A 365 0.49 23.75 14.73
C ASP A 365 1.24 22.82 15.71
N GLN A 366 0.90 21.54 15.73
CA GLN A 366 1.58 20.50 16.50
C GLN A 366 2.46 19.66 15.58
N PHE A 367 3.53 19.08 16.13
CA PHE A 367 4.37 18.16 15.37
C PHE A 367 3.60 16.88 14.99
N PHE A 368 3.59 16.57 13.69
CA PHE A 368 3.01 15.37 13.11
C PHE A 368 4.10 14.51 12.43
N PRO A 369 4.08 13.18 12.55
CA PRO A 369 3.20 12.38 13.41
C PRO A 369 3.55 12.56 14.89
N GLY A 370 2.58 12.31 15.79
CA GLY A 370 2.84 12.37 17.23
C GLY A 370 3.81 11.29 17.72
N SER A 371 3.89 10.16 17.02
CA SER A 371 4.93 9.14 17.23
C SER A 371 5.73 8.93 15.96
N VAL A 372 7.05 8.93 16.08
CA VAL A 372 8.00 8.73 14.97
C VAL A 372 8.33 7.26 14.74
N ALA A 373 7.88 6.35 15.61
CA ALA A 373 8.08 4.93 15.45
C ALA A 373 6.88 4.11 15.94
N SER A 374 6.65 2.96 15.32
CA SER A 374 5.70 1.94 15.79
C SER A 374 6.21 0.54 15.49
N VAL A 375 5.70 -0.43 16.25
CA VAL A 375 5.80 -1.85 15.91
C VAL A 375 4.48 -2.25 15.27
N ASN A 376 4.53 -2.70 14.01
CA ASN A 376 3.40 -3.34 13.37
C ASN A 376 3.60 -4.84 13.43
N ARG A 377 2.52 -5.56 13.75
CA ARG A 377 2.54 -7.03 13.84
C ARG A 377 1.20 -7.64 13.46
N PHE A 378 1.25 -8.85 12.94
CA PHE A 378 0.07 -9.71 12.78
C PHE A 378 0.48 -11.19 12.82
N LEU A 379 -0.41 -12.03 13.34
CA LEU A 379 -0.26 -13.48 13.38
C LEU A 379 -0.82 -14.08 12.08
N THR A 380 -0.08 -14.99 11.45
CA THR A 380 -0.58 -15.79 10.32
C THR A 380 -1.38 -16.98 10.84
N ILE A 381 -2.19 -17.58 9.97
CA ILE A 381 -2.93 -18.80 10.30
C ILE A 381 -2.00 -19.98 10.62
N ASP A 382 -0.78 -19.97 10.09
CA ASP A 382 0.24 -20.98 10.32
C ASP A 382 0.96 -20.81 11.67
N GLY A 383 0.62 -19.77 12.44
CA GLY A 383 1.19 -19.50 13.75
C GLY A 383 2.46 -18.63 13.75
N ASP A 384 2.86 -18.15 12.57
CA ASP A 384 4.00 -17.25 12.39
C ASP A 384 3.64 -15.80 12.72
N ILE A 385 4.54 -15.11 13.38
CA ILE A 385 4.36 -13.69 13.70
C ILE A 385 5.16 -12.86 12.70
N ASN A 386 4.45 -12.09 11.87
CA ASN A 386 5.08 -11.06 11.06
C ASN A 386 5.11 -9.78 11.87
N GLN A 387 6.30 -9.22 12.04
CA GLN A 387 6.52 -8.03 12.84
C GLN A 387 7.61 -7.16 12.23
N GLN A 388 7.41 -5.85 12.32
CA GLN A 388 8.35 -4.87 11.81
C GLN A 388 8.32 -3.59 12.62
N LEU A 389 9.48 -2.96 12.75
CA LEU A 389 9.63 -1.59 13.21
C LEU A 389 9.39 -0.67 12.01
N VAL A 390 8.44 0.27 12.15
CA VAL A 390 8.15 1.30 11.16
C VAL A 390 8.58 2.64 11.74
N VAL A 391 9.46 3.35 11.05
CA VAL A 391 10.05 4.61 11.51
C VAL A 391 9.75 5.71 10.51
N VAL A 392 9.25 6.84 11.00
CA VAL A 392 9.07 8.10 10.27
C VAL A 392 10.12 9.07 10.80
N PRO A 393 11.31 9.16 10.17
CA PRO A 393 12.42 9.95 10.68
C PRO A 393 12.26 11.45 10.41
N ALA A 394 11.02 11.95 10.39
CA ALA A 394 10.74 13.37 10.33
C ALA A 394 9.42 13.71 11.03
N GLN A 395 9.29 14.94 11.49
CA GLN A 395 8.03 15.52 11.92
C GLN A 395 7.82 16.88 11.28
N PHE A 396 6.58 17.19 10.90
CA PHE A 396 6.19 18.49 10.37
C PHE A 396 5.23 19.20 11.31
N ARG A 397 5.44 20.49 11.52
CA ARG A 397 4.56 21.38 12.27
C ARG A 397 4.17 22.56 11.39
N ALA A 398 2.91 22.69 11.03
CA ALA A 398 2.47 23.78 10.16
C ALA A 398 2.52 25.12 10.87
N ASP A 399 2.70 26.20 10.10
CA ASP A 399 2.22 27.51 10.52
C ASP A 399 0.68 27.49 10.37
N PRO A 400 -0.09 27.69 11.46
CA PRO A 400 -1.55 27.66 11.39
C PRO A 400 -2.14 28.77 10.51
N ASN A 401 -1.36 29.81 10.19
CA ASN A 401 -1.76 30.86 9.26
C ASN A 401 -1.38 30.54 7.81
N SER A 402 -0.66 29.44 7.56
CA SER A 402 -0.36 29.00 6.21
C SER A 402 -1.60 28.35 5.57
N GLY A 403 -1.90 28.75 4.33
CA GLY A 403 -2.98 28.17 3.54
C GLY A 403 -2.53 26.94 2.75
N SER A 404 -2.94 26.90 1.48
CA SER A 404 -2.36 25.99 0.49
C SER A 404 -1.46 26.81 -0.46
N PRO A 405 -0.16 26.50 -0.57
CA PRO A 405 0.52 25.35 0.01
C PRO A 405 0.82 25.51 1.51
N THR A 406 0.82 24.40 2.23
CA THR A 406 1.11 24.37 3.66
C THR A 406 2.59 24.59 3.90
N THR A 407 2.90 25.60 4.72
CA THR A 407 4.27 25.97 5.10
C THR A 407 4.46 25.76 6.59
N GLY A 408 5.65 25.37 7.03
CA GLY A 408 5.90 25.17 8.46
C GLY A 408 7.34 24.82 8.79
N LEU A 409 7.54 24.23 9.97
CA LEU A 409 8.81 23.71 10.44
C LEU A 409 8.87 22.20 10.15
N LEU A 410 9.83 21.78 9.33
CA LEU A 410 10.15 20.37 9.15
C LEU A 410 11.34 20.00 10.04
N ARG A 411 11.14 19.07 10.97
CA ARG A 411 12.19 18.43 11.76
C ARG A 411 12.61 17.14 11.10
N ARG A 412 13.88 17.03 10.73
CA ARG A 412 14.50 15.80 10.21
C ARG A 412 15.33 15.16 11.30
N TYR A 413 15.08 13.91 11.62
CA TYR A 413 15.92 13.17 12.55
C TYR A 413 17.14 12.63 11.81
N THR A 414 18.32 13.21 12.06
CA THR A 414 19.59 12.76 11.48
C THR A 414 20.06 11.45 12.10
N ALA A 415 19.64 11.18 13.34
CA ALA A 415 19.72 9.87 13.97
C ALA A 415 18.54 9.65 14.94
N LEU A 416 18.00 8.42 14.98
CA LEU A 416 17.05 7.99 16.01
C LEU A 416 17.60 6.83 16.82
N GLU A 417 17.56 6.97 18.14
CA GLU A 417 17.88 5.90 19.08
C GLU A 417 16.59 5.27 19.59
N LEU A 418 16.34 4.01 19.25
CA LEU A 418 15.09 3.31 19.53
C LEU A 418 15.37 2.00 20.25
N GLN A 419 14.44 1.59 21.12
CA GLN A 419 14.43 0.26 21.72
C GLN A 419 13.08 -0.42 21.47
N VAL A 420 13.07 -1.52 20.73
CA VAL A 420 11.93 -2.42 20.61
C VAL A 420 11.79 -3.20 21.91
N LEU A 421 10.61 -3.13 22.52
CA LEU A 421 10.26 -3.90 23.70
C LEU A 421 9.69 -5.25 23.26
N THR A 422 10.19 -6.33 23.84
CA THR A 422 9.75 -7.70 23.55
C THR A 422 9.24 -8.40 24.80
N ALA A 423 8.33 -9.36 24.62
CA ALA A 423 7.92 -10.27 25.67
C ALA A 423 7.71 -11.69 25.12
N PRO A 424 7.79 -12.74 25.95
CA PRO A 424 7.53 -14.11 25.52
C PRO A 424 6.14 -14.27 24.91
N LYS A 425 5.99 -15.17 23.92
CA LYS A 425 4.70 -15.45 23.22
C LYS A 425 3.51 -15.78 24.15
N ALA A 426 3.78 -16.27 25.36
CA ALA A 426 2.74 -16.55 26.35
C ALA A 426 2.14 -15.28 26.98
N GLN A 427 2.79 -14.12 26.84
CA GLN A 427 2.28 -12.87 27.38
C GLN A 427 1.20 -12.29 26.47
N ALA A 428 -0.01 -12.19 27.01
CA ALA A 428 -1.19 -11.70 26.28
C ALA A 428 -1.42 -10.19 26.46
N ASP A 429 -0.68 -9.54 27.35
CA ASP A 429 -0.80 -8.11 27.58
C ASP A 429 -0.08 -7.30 26.49
N PHE A 430 -0.88 -6.68 25.64
CA PHE A 430 -0.46 -5.76 24.59
C PHE A 430 -1.01 -4.35 24.80
N ALA A 431 -1.60 -4.06 25.97
CA ALA A 431 -2.07 -2.74 26.29
C ALA A 431 -0.87 -1.79 26.42
N SER A 432 -0.93 -0.65 25.75
CA SER A 432 0.10 0.38 25.89
C SER A 432 -0.18 1.22 27.13
N PRO A 433 0.85 1.57 27.92
CA PRO A 433 0.73 2.58 28.96
C PRO A 433 0.23 3.91 28.38
N VAL A 434 -0.55 4.65 29.16
CA VAL A 434 -1.11 5.95 28.78
C VAL A 434 -0.38 7.08 29.49
N ILE A 435 0.09 8.05 28.70
CA ILE A 435 0.60 9.33 29.23
C ILE A 435 -0.56 10.33 29.24
N HIS A 436 -0.99 10.73 30.43
CA HIS A 436 -2.11 11.67 30.63
C HIS A 436 -1.66 13.13 30.57
N ALA A 437 -0.51 13.43 31.15
CA ALA A 437 0.02 14.78 31.25
C ALA A 437 1.53 14.77 31.39
N VAL A 438 2.17 15.78 30.79
CA VAL A 438 3.58 16.12 30.98
C VAL A 438 3.63 17.57 31.43
N GLU A 439 4.15 17.81 32.64
CA GLU A 439 4.38 19.14 33.20
C GLU A 439 5.89 19.39 33.25
N VAL A 440 6.33 20.55 32.75
CA VAL A 440 7.72 21.01 32.87
C VAL A 440 7.79 22.08 33.95
N ILE A 441 8.68 21.88 34.92
CA ILE A 441 8.93 22.82 36.02
C ILE A 441 10.36 23.34 35.83
N SER A 442 10.48 24.56 35.32
CA SER A 442 11.76 25.20 35.05
C SER A 442 12.07 26.31 36.04
N SER A 443 13.32 26.35 36.51
CA SER A 443 13.93 27.47 37.21
C SER A 443 15.25 27.85 36.51
N PRO A 444 15.92 28.96 36.88
CA PRO A 444 17.23 29.29 36.32
C PRO A 444 18.32 28.24 36.53
N THR A 445 18.15 27.32 37.50
CA THR A 445 19.17 26.32 37.88
C THR A 445 18.68 24.88 37.78
N GLN A 446 17.39 24.64 37.52
CA GLN A 446 16.79 23.30 37.52
C GLN A 446 15.74 23.17 36.43
N LEU A 447 15.74 22.00 35.78
CA LEU A 447 14.66 21.56 34.90
C LEU A 447 14.12 20.24 35.46
N ALA A 448 12.86 20.25 35.90
CA ALA A 448 12.18 19.08 36.42
C ALA A 448 10.96 18.74 35.55
N PHE A 449 10.64 17.46 35.48
CA PHE A 449 9.52 16.94 34.70
C PHE A 449 8.61 16.14 35.62
N ARG A 450 7.30 16.39 35.52
CA ARG A 450 6.28 15.56 36.16
C ARG A 450 5.46 14.92 35.05
N VAL A 451 5.48 13.59 35.00
CA VAL A 451 4.72 12.80 34.03
C VAL A 451 3.64 12.04 34.76
N ARG A 452 2.39 12.19 34.34
CA ARG A 452 1.28 11.38 34.84
C ARG A 452 1.06 10.25 33.86
N VAL A 453 1.32 9.04 34.31
CA VAL A 453 1.20 7.79 33.54
C VAL A 453 0.24 6.84 34.24
N SER A 454 -0.49 6.04 33.45
CA SER A 454 -1.22 4.89 33.96
C SER A 454 -1.00 3.71 33.05
N ASP A 455 -1.17 2.52 33.61
CA ASP A 455 -1.19 1.26 32.89
C ASP A 455 -2.19 0.34 33.59
N ASP A 456 -2.85 -0.53 32.83
CA ASP A 456 -3.89 -1.42 33.37
C ASP A 456 -3.29 -2.44 34.35
N SER A 457 -2.01 -2.78 34.22
CA SER A 457 -1.27 -3.62 35.18
C SER A 457 -0.87 -2.87 36.46
N LEU A 458 -1.02 -1.54 36.49
CA LEU A 458 -0.54 -0.61 37.53
C LEU A 458 0.98 -0.61 37.76
N ALA A 459 1.75 -1.39 36.98
CA ALA A 459 3.20 -1.54 37.12
C ALA A 459 3.96 -0.81 36.01
N ILE A 460 4.32 0.45 36.24
CA ILE A 460 5.18 1.20 35.30
C ILE A 460 6.65 0.86 35.57
N SER A 461 7.29 0.15 34.64
CA SER A 461 8.71 -0.21 34.76
C SER A 461 9.65 0.97 34.50
N ARG A 462 9.35 1.81 33.50
CA ARG A 462 10.23 2.89 33.07
C ARG A 462 9.46 4.01 32.36
N THR A 463 9.78 5.26 32.70
CA THR A 463 9.39 6.46 31.95
C THR A 463 10.64 7.10 31.36
N VAL A 464 10.68 7.30 30.05
CA VAL A 464 11.76 8.03 29.37
C VAL A 464 11.27 9.44 29.05
N VAL A 465 12.02 10.45 29.49
CA VAL A 465 11.78 11.85 29.16
C VAL A 465 12.91 12.32 28.27
N LEU A 466 12.58 12.86 27.10
CA LEU A 466 13.52 13.49 26.20
C LEU A 466 13.18 14.96 26.08
N TYR A 467 14.19 15.83 26.17
CA TYR A 467 14.03 17.26 26.00
C TYR A 467 15.11 17.84 25.10
N ALA A 468 14.77 18.94 24.43
CA ALA A 468 15.69 19.74 23.64
C ALA A 468 15.36 21.22 23.88
N GLY A 469 16.36 22.02 24.23
CA GLY A 469 16.23 23.46 24.39
C GLY A 469 16.14 24.18 23.05
N THR A 470 15.86 25.49 23.11
CA THR A 470 15.87 26.34 21.91
C THR A 470 17.26 26.33 21.29
N GLY A 471 17.35 25.93 20.02
CA GLY A 471 18.62 25.84 19.27
C GLY A 471 19.40 24.54 19.46
N ASP A 472 18.93 23.62 20.32
CA ASP A 472 19.52 22.28 20.39
C ASP A 472 19.22 21.48 19.12
N THR A 473 20.16 20.62 18.74
CA THR A 473 20.06 19.71 17.57
C THR A 473 20.10 18.23 17.99
N ALA A 474 19.96 17.96 19.28
CA ALA A 474 19.95 16.62 19.84
C ALA A 474 19.07 16.55 21.07
N TRP A 475 18.48 15.38 21.29
CA TRP A 475 17.69 15.08 22.48
C TRP A 475 18.60 14.78 23.67
N ARG A 476 18.18 15.26 24.83
CA ARG A 476 18.81 14.97 26.12
C ARG A 476 17.83 14.22 27.00
N ALA A 477 18.34 13.30 27.81
CA ALA A 477 17.59 12.72 28.92
C ALA A 477 17.94 13.48 30.21
N PRO A 478 16.97 13.72 31.11
CA PRO A 478 17.28 14.23 32.44
C PRO A 478 18.17 13.22 33.17
N SER A 479 19.18 13.74 33.88
CA SER A 479 20.13 12.98 34.70
C SER A 479 19.47 12.34 35.91
#